data_AF-A0A932IIS5-F1
#
_entry.id   AF-A0A932IIS5-F1
#
_cell.length_a   1.000
_cell.length_b   1.000
_cell.length_c   1.000
_cell.angle_alpha   90.00
_cell.angle_beta   90.00
_cell.angle_gamma   90.00
#
_symmetry.space_group_name_H-M   'P 1'
#
loop_
_entity.id
_entity.type
_entity.pdbx_description
1 polymer ?
#
loop_
_entity_poly.entity_id
_entity_poly.type
_entity_poly.pdbx_seq_one_letter_code
_entity_poly.pdbx_strand_id
1 'polypeptide(L)'
;MSEPGQPVVLVRFRVPGDTAPRAASLGRVHTDPSFPRRAAAAECGLRAGFAAHVECDGARACLLFFSRIDEPPAAALLALFESLAAQIDEVARRADAEAALARSEERFRTL
;
A
#
# COMPACT_ATOMS: atom_id res chain seq x y z
N MET A 1 -22.20 -12.08 4.45
CA MET A 1 -22.45 -11.50 5.78
C MET A 1 -21.13 -11.50 6.52
N SER A 2 -20.44 -10.36 6.59
CA SER A 2 -19.17 -10.19 7.34
C SER A 2 -19.47 -9.47 8.65
N GLU A 3 -18.90 -9.94 9.75
CA GLU A 3 -19.12 -9.36 11.08
C GLU A 3 -18.50 -7.96 11.23
N PRO A 4 -19.21 -7.03 11.90
CA PRO A 4 -18.70 -5.68 12.16
C PRO A 4 -17.78 -5.69 13.39
N GLY A 5 -16.52 -5.29 13.24
CA GLY A 5 -15.66 -4.94 14.39
C GLY A 5 -14.21 -5.42 14.37
N GLN A 6 -13.70 -6.05 13.32
CA GLN A 6 -12.26 -6.33 13.27
C GLN A 6 -11.47 -5.02 13.08
N PRO A 7 -10.56 -4.66 14.00
CA PRO A 7 -9.72 -3.49 13.82
C PRO A 7 -8.88 -3.68 12.56
N VAL A 8 -8.94 -2.71 11.65
CA VAL A 8 -7.95 -2.58 10.58
C VAL A 8 -6.64 -2.23 11.28
N VAL A 9 -5.88 -3.27 11.66
CA VAL A 9 -4.52 -3.09 12.19
C VAL A 9 -3.69 -2.57 11.03
N LEU A 10 -3.52 -1.26 11.01
CA LEU A 10 -2.62 -0.54 10.12
C LEU A 10 -1.27 -1.24 10.24
N VAL A 11 -0.77 -1.81 9.15
CA VAL A 11 0.65 -2.17 9.09
C VAL A 11 1.37 -0.83 9.17
N ARG A 12 1.78 -0.45 10.38
CA ARG A 12 2.66 0.69 10.57
C ARG A 12 4.02 0.28 10.04
N PHE A 13 4.21 0.46 8.74
CA PHE A 13 5.54 0.62 8.19
C PHE A 13 6.10 1.86 8.85
N ARG A 14 7.01 1.69 9.81
CA ARG A 14 7.88 2.77 10.25
C ARG A 14 8.89 2.98 9.11
N VAL A 15 8.45 3.70 8.09
CA VAL A 15 9.29 4.21 7.00
C VAL A 15 10.04 5.40 7.61
N PRO A 16 11.34 5.29 7.93
CA PRO A 16 12.09 6.38 8.51
C PRO A 16 12.42 7.38 7.40
N GLY A 17 11.75 8.53 7.40
CA GLY A 17 12.08 9.64 6.49
C GLY A 17 11.76 9.40 5.01
N ASP A 18 11.97 10.47 4.23
CA ASP A 18 11.71 10.63 2.79
C ASP A 18 12.60 9.76 1.87
N THR A 19 13.38 8.83 2.44
CA THR A 19 14.42 8.08 1.73
C THR A 19 14.22 6.56 1.72
N ALA A 20 13.18 6.03 2.37
CA ALA A 20 12.93 4.61 2.35
C ALA A 20 12.21 4.17 1.06
N PRO A 21 12.54 2.97 0.54
CA PRO A 21 12.09 2.53 -0.78
C PRO A 21 10.57 2.41 -0.83
N ARG A 22 10.00 2.70 -2.01
CA ARG A 22 8.55 2.63 -2.25
C ARG A 22 8.04 1.21 -2.17
N ALA A 23 8.89 0.24 -2.51
CA ALA A 23 8.61 -1.18 -2.41
C ALA A 23 9.61 -1.91 -1.51
N ALA A 24 9.14 -2.84 -0.69
CA ALA A 24 9.97 -3.59 0.25
C ALA A 24 9.52 -5.05 0.36
N SER A 25 10.48 -5.97 0.51
CA SER A 25 10.23 -7.39 0.71
C SER A 25 9.63 -7.69 2.09
N LEU A 26 8.77 -8.69 2.16
CA LEU A 26 8.19 -9.26 3.37
C LEU A 26 8.57 -10.74 3.46
N GLY A 27 9.57 -11.08 4.27
CA GLY A 27 9.99 -12.46 4.48
C GLY A 27 9.21 -13.15 5.60
N ARG A 28 8.98 -14.47 5.47
CA ARG A 28 8.49 -15.35 6.55
C ARG A 28 7.24 -14.84 7.28
N VAL A 29 6.25 -14.33 6.54
CA VAL A 29 5.07 -13.67 7.12
C VAL A 29 4.22 -14.57 8.04
N HIS A 30 4.31 -15.89 7.89
CA HIS A 30 3.63 -16.88 8.74
C HIS A 30 4.36 -17.20 10.04
N THR A 31 5.65 -16.88 10.16
CA THR A 31 6.47 -17.19 11.34
C THR A 31 7.05 -15.94 12.01
N ASP A 32 7.12 -14.81 11.31
CA ASP A 32 7.61 -13.54 11.85
C ASP A 32 6.68 -13.01 12.95
N PRO A 33 7.16 -12.90 14.22
CA PRO A 33 6.34 -12.40 15.31
C PRO A 33 5.95 -10.93 15.15
N SER A 34 6.70 -10.16 14.36
CA SER A 34 6.43 -8.74 14.08
C SER A 34 5.36 -8.53 13.01
N PHE A 35 5.04 -9.57 12.23
CA PHE A 35 4.01 -9.49 11.19
C PHE A 35 2.61 -9.53 11.82
N PRO A 36 1.81 -8.44 11.73
CA PRO A 36 0.56 -8.32 12.51
C PRO A 36 -0.47 -9.42 12.21
N ARG A 37 -0.49 -9.93 10.98
CA ARG A 37 -1.44 -10.95 10.51
C ARG A 37 -0.81 -12.34 10.40
N ARG A 38 0.18 -12.65 11.24
CA ARG A 38 0.93 -13.92 11.21
C ARG A 38 0.03 -15.16 11.21
N ALA A 39 -0.95 -15.22 12.11
CA ALA A 39 -1.86 -16.37 12.23
C ALA A 39 -2.67 -16.58 10.94
N ALA A 40 -3.30 -15.53 10.43
CA ALA A 40 -4.05 -15.59 9.17
C ALA A 40 -3.14 -15.92 7.96
N ALA A 41 -1.90 -15.41 7.95
CA ALA A 41 -0.94 -15.77 6.92
C ALA A 41 -0.58 -17.27 6.97
N ALA A 42 -0.39 -17.83 8.16
CA ALA A 42 -0.15 -19.26 8.35
C ALA A 42 -1.33 -20.12 7.88
N GLU A 43 -2.56 -19.76 8.27
CA GLU A 43 -3.79 -20.46 7.87
C GLU A 43 -3.99 -20.46 6.35
N CYS A 44 -3.68 -19.34 5.68
CA CYS A 44 -3.78 -19.21 4.23
C CYS A 44 -2.57 -19.81 3.46
N GLY A 45 -1.56 -20.32 4.17
CA GLY A 45 -0.32 -20.84 3.59
C GLY A 45 0.58 -19.76 2.96
N LEU A 46 0.44 -18.49 3.36
CA LEU A 46 1.24 -17.37 2.87
C LEU A 46 2.62 -17.40 3.53
N ARG A 47 3.67 -17.31 2.73
CA ARG A 47 5.04 -17.54 3.17
C ARG A 47 5.91 -16.30 3.08
N ALA A 48 5.85 -15.60 1.95
CA ALA A 48 6.58 -14.38 1.68
C ALA A 48 5.71 -13.39 0.90
N GLY A 49 6.25 -12.22 0.60
CA GLY A 49 5.57 -11.20 -0.17
C GLY A 49 6.39 -9.93 -0.36
N PHE A 50 5.72 -8.88 -0.80
CA PHE A 50 6.26 -7.53 -0.79
C PHE A 50 5.14 -6.51 -0.59
N ALA A 51 5.53 -5.33 -0.11
CA ALA A 51 4.69 -4.18 0.06
C ALA A 51 5.14 -3.08 -0.89
N ALA A 52 4.20 -2.37 -1.51
CA ALA A 52 4.47 -1.09 -2.17
C ALA A 52 3.58 -0.01 -1.53
N HIS A 53 4.09 1.18 -1.27
CA HIS A 53 3.29 2.28 -0.72
C HIS A 53 3.05 3.38 -1.76
N VAL A 54 1.84 3.94 -1.71
CA VAL A 54 1.39 5.06 -2.55
C VAL A 54 0.81 6.15 -1.64
N GLU A 55 0.94 7.39 -2.07
CA GLU A 55 0.37 8.57 -1.42
C GLU A 55 -0.90 8.97 -2.17
N CYS A 56 -2.05 8.97 -1.49
CA CYS A 56 -3.35 9.35 -2.05
C CYS A 56 -4.10 10.22 -1.04
N ASP A 57 -4.61 11.38 -1.44
CA ASP A 57 -5.39 12.29 -0.57
C ASP A 57 -4.69 12.64 0.78
N GLY A 58 -3.36 12.76 0.78
CA GLY A 58 -2.58 13.01 2.00
C GLY A 58 -2.51 11.82 2.97
N ALA A 59 -2.96 10.65 2.55
CA ALA A 59 -2.82 9.39 3.26
C ALA A 59 -1.88 8.43 2.51
N ARG A 60 -1.08 7.68 3.28
CA ARG A 60 -0.25 6.60 2.75
C ARG A 60 -1.03 5.31 2.68
N ALA A 61 -1.34 4.84 1.48
CA ALA A 61 -1.90 3.51 1.23
C ALA A 61 -0.78 2.49 0.96
N CYS A 62 -1.07 1.21 1.21
CA CYS A 62 -0.12 0.13 0.98
C CYS A 62 -0.77 -1.00 0.17
N LEU A 63 -0.12 -1.39 -0.91
CA LEU A 63 -0.41 -2.54 -1.73
C LEU A 63 0.43 -3.72 -1.22
N LEU A 64 -0.22 -4.83 -0.86
CA LEU A 64 0.44 -6.02 -0.34
C LEU A 64 0.26 -7.19 -1.30
N PHE A 65 1.38 -7.79 -1.70
CA PHE A 65 1.42 -8.95 -2.57
C PHE A 65 2.03 -10.12 -1.80
N PHE A 66 1.36 -11.27 -1.80
CA PHE A 66 1.80 -12.44 -1.05
C PHE A 66 2.01 -13.65 -1.96
N SER A 67 2.87 -14.54 -1.51
CA SER A 67 3.21 -15.79 -2.16
C SER A 67 3.19 -16.95 -1.17
N ARG A 68 2.94 -18.16 -1.66
CA ARG A 68 2.99 -19.41 -0.89
C ARG A 68 4.37 -20.09 -0.92
N ILE A 69 5.36 -19.48 -1.54
CA ILE A 69 6.76 -19.92 -1.51
C ILE A 69 7.60 -18.95 -0.69
N ASP A 70 8.67 -19.45 -0.07
CA ASP A 70 9.58 -18.65 0.77
C ASP A 70 10.56 -17.77 -0.04
N GLU A 71 10.39 -17.70 -1.35
CA GLU A 71 11.29 -16.96 -2.23
C GLU A 71 11.02 -15.45 -2.10
N PRO A 72 12.06 -14.64 -1.84
CA PRO A 72 11.91 -13.20 -1.84
C PRO A 72 11.58 -12.69 -3.26
N PRO A 73 10.82 -11.60 -3.39
CA PRO A 73 10.59 -10.95 -4.67
C PRO A 73 11.92 -10.58 -5.34
N ALA A 74 12.01 -10.78 -6.65
CA ALA A 74 13.17 -10.35 -7.42
C ALA A 74 13.37 -8.82 -7.28
N ALA A 75 14.62 -8.37 -7.21
CA ALA A 75 14.94 -6.94 -7.12
C ALA A 75 14.33 -6.12 -8.28
N ALA A 76 14.31 -6.69 -9.50
CA ALA A 76 13.68 -6.06 -10.65
C ALA A 76 12.16 -5.86 -10.48
N LEU A 77 11.49 -6.79 -9.79
CA LEU A 77 10.07 -6.67 -9.47
C LEU A 77 9.84 -5.53 -8.48
N LEU A 78 10.65 -5.44 -7.43
CA LEU A 78 10.55 -4.33 -6.47
C LEU A 78 10.77 -2.97 -7.14
N ALA A 79 11.82 -2.83 -7.95
CA ALA A 79 12.11 -1.60 -8.70
C ALA A 79 10.96 -1.20 -9.65
N LEU A 80 10.35 -2.19 -10.32
CA LEU A 80 9.17 -1.95 -11.15
C LEU A 80 8.00 -1.40 -10.31
N PHE A 81 7.76 -1.95 -9.12
CA PHE A 81 6.73 -1.46 -8.22
C PHE A 81 7.06 -0.10 -7.59
N GLU A 82 8.32 0.28 -7.46
CA GLU A 82 8.69 1.66 -7.09
C GLU A 82 8.24 2.65 -8.16
N SER A 83 8.50 2.35 -9.43
CA SER A 83 8.07 3.20 -10.55
C SER A 83 6.54 3.24 -10.67
N LEU A 84 5.87 2.10 -10.54
CA LEU A 84 4.41 2.04 -10.59
C LEU A 84 3.77 2.81 -9.44
N ALA A 85 4.30 2.69 -8.22
CA ALA A 85 3.80 3.44 -7.08
C ALA A 85 3.91 4.95 -7.31
N ALA A 86 5.04 5.43 -7.84
CA ALA A 86 5.22 6.84 -8.18
C ALA A 86 4.24 7.33 -9.27
N GLN A 87 3.91 6.48 -10.25
CA GLN A 87 2.92 6.80 -11.28
C GLN A 87 1.50 6.87 -10.69
N ILE A 88 1.15 5.96 -9.78
CA ILE A 88 -0.14 5.97 -9.09
C ILE A 88 -0.30 7.26 -8.27
N ASP A 89 0.73 7.68 -7.54
CA ASP A 89 0.72 8.94 -6.79
C ASP A 89 0.42 10.14 -7.71
N GLU A 90 1.08 10.20 -8.87
CA GLU A 90 0.89 11.30 -9.81
C GLU A 90 -0.54 11.33 -10.37
N VAL A 91 -1.07 10.16 -10.74
CA VAL A 91 -2.44 10.04 -11.23
C VAL A 91 -3.45 10.45 -10.14
N ALA A 92 -3.22 10.05 -8.88
CA ALA A 92 -4.06 10.42 -7.75
C ALA A 92 -4.05 11.95 -7.55
N ARG A 93 -2.85 12.55 -7.45
CA ARG A 93 -2.70 14.02 -7.33
C ARG A 93 -3.43 14.78 -8.43
N ARG A 94 -3.31 14.28 -9.67
CA ARG A 94 -3.96 14.89 -10.82
C ARG A 94 -5.48 14.80 -10.71
N ALA A 95 -6.02 13.64 -10.36
CA ALA A 95 -7.45 13.46 -10.17
C ALA A 95 -8.01 14.40 -9.08
N ASP A 96 -7.27 14.57 -7.98
CA ASP A 96 -7.65 15.47 -6.88
C ASP A 96 -7.68 16.94 -7.34
N ALA A 97 -6.69 17.34 -8.13
CA ALA A 97 -6.60 18.68 -8.70
C ALA A 97 -7.74 18.97 -9.69
N GLU A 98 -8.03 18.02 -10.58
CA GLU A 98 -9.14 18.12 -11.54
C GLU A 98 -10.50 18.21 -10.81
N ALA A 99 -10.70 17.40 -9.76
CA ALA A 99 -11.91 17.43 -8.95
C ALA A 99 -12.04 18.75 -8.15
N ALA A 100 -10.92 19.29 -7.65
CA ALA A 100 -10.91 20.59 -6.96
C ALA A 100 -11.27 21.74 -7.91
N LEU A 101 -10.76 21.71 -9.15
CA LEU A 101 -11.10 22.67 -10.18
C LEU A 101 -12.60 22.63 -10.52
N ALA A 102 -13.14 21.43 -10.76
CA ALA A 102 -14.58 21.26 -11.06
C ALA A 102 -15.47 21.83 -9.94
N ARG A 103 -15.13 21.55 -8.67
CA ARG A 103 -15.85 22.12 -7.51
C ARG A 103 -15.74 23.64 -7.39
N SER A 104 -14.66 24.23 -7.90
CA SER A 104 -14.49 25.70 -7.92
C SER A 104 -15.35 26.34 -9.01
N GLU A 105 -15.37 25.75 -10.21
CA GLU A 105 -16.18 26.23 -11.32
C GLU A 105 -17.69 26.18 -11.02
N GLU A 106 -18.16 25.09 -10.40
CA GLU A 106 -19.56 24.96 -9.99
C GLU A 106 -19.98 26.04 -8.99
N ARG A 107 -19.12 26.34 -8.02
CA ARG A 107 -19.34 27.44 -7.06
C ARG A 107 -19.40 28.80 -7.74
N PHE A 108 -18.55 29.04 -8.74
CA PHE A 108 -18.55 30.31 -9.47
C PHE A 108 -19.78 30.47 -10.38
N ARG A 109 -20.29 29.38 -10.96
CA ARG A 109 -21.50 29.41 -11.81
C ARG A 109 -22.81 29.63 -11.04
N THR A 110 -22.80 29.45 -9.71
CA THR A 110 -23.98 29.59 -8.85
C THR A 110 -24.06 30.98 -8.17
N LEU A 111 -23.08 31.85 -8.44
CA LEU A 111 -23.05 33.26 -8.02
C LEU A 111 -23.52 34.17 -9.15
#